data_AF-A0A916CQ04-F1
#
_entry.id   AF-A0A916CQ04-F1
#
_cell.length_a   1.000
_cell.length_b   1.000
_cell.length_c   1.000
_cell.angle_alpha   90.00
_cell.angle_beta   90.00
_cell.angle_gamma   90.00
#
_symmetry.space_group_name_H-M   'P 1'
#
loop_
_entity.id
_entity.type
_entity.pdbx_description
1 polymer ?
#
loop_
_entity_poly.entity_id
_entity_poly.type
_entity_poly.pdbx_seq_one_letter_code
_entity_poly.pdbx_strand_id
1 'polypeptide(L)'
;MLKTECPKCKGWVTLHFQTGASEVICEKCSEPMPVKDVHVSAGPFMIYRDVLTSSLFKYKKLLAEAEAEVAALKEKDALTGGYGVSIKSLSLFIANLKELLDGCRFDPRHPLGTETEYTLDGRSCKGVLVNISVTGVCLDTGKNPGAARPGGEITVRLPGKGAEFFIPGRIMWASRTGHIGVKFTHLDAETTEFLKGFIIEKSLLLGK
;
A
#
# COMPACT_ATOMS: atom_id res chain seq x y z
N MET A 1 -7.13 4.01 -7.38
CA MET A 1 -8.42 4.36 -6.73
C MET A 1 -9.49 3.27 -6.91
N LEU A 2 -10.30 2.95 -5.89
CA LEU A 2 -11.40 1.96 -5.98
C LEU A 2 -12.71 2.60 -6.45
N LYS A 3 -13.45 1.92 -7.32
CA LYS A 3 -14.72 2.39 -7.89
C LYS A 3 -15.74 1.26 -7.97
N THR A 4 -17.02 1.61 -7.91
CA THR A 4 -18.14 0.70 -8.21
C THR A 4 -19.17 1.46 -9.05
N GLU A 5 -19.94 0.76 -9.88
CA GLU A 5 -20.97 1.37 -10.70
C GLU A 5 -22.31 1.37 -9.95
N CYS A 6 -22.97 2.52 -9.88
CA CYS A 6 -24.30 2.60 -9.30
C CYS A 6 -25.32 1.87 -10.17
N PRO A 7 -26.07 0.88 -9.64
CA PRO A 7 -27.01 0.10 -10.45
C PRO A 7 -28.17 0.94 -11.00
N LYS A 8 -28.56 2.01 -10.28
CA LYS A 8 -29.70 2.88 -10.62
C LYS A 8 -29.34 3.93 -11.67
N CYS A 9 -28.28 4.71 -11.45
CA CYS A 9 -27.93 5.83 -12.33
C CYS A 9 -26.76 5.54 -13.30
N LYS A 10 -26.13 4.36 -13.19
CA LYS A 10 -24.93 3.97 -13.96
C LYS A 10 -23.73 4.91 -13.78
N GLY A 11 -23.74 5.70 -12.71
CA GLY A 11 -22.62 6.56 -12.34
C GLY A 11 -21.55 5.78 -11.60
N TRP A 12 -20.28 6.08 -11.89
CA TRP A 12 -19.15 5.60 -11.08
C TRP A 12 -19.13 6.30 -9.73
N VAL A 13 -19.09 5.51 -8.66
CA VAL A 13 -18.93 5.95 -7.28
C VAL A 13 -17.52 5.59 -6.82
N THR A 14 -16.81 6.57 -6.26
CA THR A 14 -15.48 6.37 -5.70
C THR A 14 -15.58 5.81 -4.30
N LEU A 15 -14.87 4.71 -4.03
CA LEU A 15 -14.78 4.11 -2.71
C LEU A 15 -13.51 4.61 -2.04
N HIS A 16 -13.65 5.55 -1.08
CA HIS A 16 -12.51 6.13 -0.36
C HIS A 16 -11.77 5.12 0.52
N PHE A 17 -12.46 4.07 0.96
CA PHE A 17 -11.92 2.98 1.75
C PHE A 17 -12.61 1.67 1.33
N GLN A 18 -11.91 0.55 1.48
CA GLN A 18 -12.61 -0.69 1.84
C GLN A 18 -12.87 -0.65 3.34
N THR A 19 -13.75 0.26 3.77
CA THR A 19 -14.52 -0.09 4.95
C THR A 19 -15.27 -1.36 4.55
N GLY A 20 -15.31 -2.40 5.38
CA GLY A 20 -16.14 -3.59 5.15
C GLY A 20 -17.66 -3.28 5.10
N ALA A 21 -18.02 -2.04 4.77
CA ALA A 21 -19.36 -1.58 4.52
C ALA A 21 -19.90 -2.31 3.30
N SER A 22 -20.99 -3.03 3.52
CA SER A 22 -21.74 -3.70 2.46
C SER A 22 -22.41 -2.70 1.52
N GLU A 23 -22.54 -1.42 1.92
CA GLU A 23 -23.28 -0.39 1.21
C GLU A 23 -22.59 0.98 1.24
N VAL A 24 -22.81 1.77 0.19
CA VAL A 24 -22.40 3.17 0.06
C VAL A 24 -23.53 4.01 -0.55
N ILE A 25 -23.55 5.31 -0.30
CA ILE A 25 -24.54 6.22 -0.91
C ILE A 25 -23.98 6.74 -2.24
N CYS A 26 -24.75 6.62 -3.31
CA CYS A 26 -24.36 7.18 -4.60
C CYS A 26 -24.44 8.72 -4.57
N GLU A 27 -23.33 9.40 -4.88
CA GLU A 27 -23.27 10.87 -4.89
C GLU A 27 -24.20 11.52 -5.93
N LYS A 28 -24.59 10.79 -6.98
CA LYS A 28 -25.40 11.33 -8.08
C LYS A 28 -26.91 11.20 -7.85
N CYS A 29 -27.36 10.09 -7.26
CA CYS A 29 -28.78 9.83 -7.06
C CYS A 29 -29.20 9.70 -5.60
N SER A 30 -28.24 9.83 -4.67
CA SER A 30 -28.45 9.77 -3.21
C SER A 30 -29.03 8.46 -2.68
N GLU A 31 -29.09 7.42 -3.51
CA GLU A 31 -29.57 6.11 -3.09
C GLU A 31 -28.47 5.28 -2.44
N PRO A 32 -28.78 4.51 -1.38
CA PRO A 32 -27.89 3.47 -0.89
C PRO A 32 -27.76 2.38 -1.96
N MET A 33 -26.54 1.89 -2.14
CA MET A 33 -26.22 0.82 -3.07
C MET A 33 -25.24 -0.17 -2.45
N PRO A 34 -25.38 -1.47 -2.76
CA PRO A 34 -24.42 -2.45 -2.28
C PRO A 34 -23.06 -2.26 -2.97
N VAL A 35 -21.98 -2.44 -2.21
CA VAL A 35 -20.64 -2.48 -2.78
C VAL A 35 -20.42 -3.83 -3.45
N LYS A 36 -20.65 -3.87 -4.77
CA LYS A 36 -20.39 -5.03 -5.64
C LYS A 36 -19.54 -4.60 -6.83
N ASP A 37 -18.93 -5.56 -7.51
CA ASP A 37 -18.18 -5.33 -8.75
C ASP A 37 -17.14 -4.20 -8.59
N VAL A 38 -16.29 -4.34 -7.57
CA VAL A 38 -15.28 -3.31 -7.26
C VAL A 38 -14.20 -3.31 -8.33
N HIS A 39 -13.97 -2.15 -8.92
CA HIS A 39 -12.93 -1.88 -9.90
C HIS A 39 -11.79 -1.12 -9.26
N VAL A 40 -10.56 -1.43 -9.69
CA VAL A 40 -9.39 -0.59 -9.45
C VAL A 40 -9.17 0.28 -10.69
N SER A 41 -9.14 1.59 -10.50
CA SER A 41 -8.81 2.57 -11.53
C SER A 41 -7.45 3.21 -11.26
N ALA A 42 -6.61 3.34 -12.29
CA ALA A 42 -5.31 3.98 -12.24
C ALA A 42 -4.96 4.53 -13.64
N GLY A 43 -4.81 5.84 -13.78
CA GLY A 43 -4.68 6.49 -15.08
C GLY A 43 -5.79 6.05 -16.07
N PRO A 44 -5.45 5.55 -17.27
CA PRO A 44 -6.44 5.08 -18.25
C PRO A 44 -6.98 3.66 -17.99
N PHE A 45 -6.47 2.98 -16.95
CA PHE A 45 -6.82 1.58 -16.70
C PHE A 45 -7.95 1.48 -15.68
N MET A 46 -8.85 0.53 -15.93
CA MET A 46 -9.89 0.12 -14.99
C MET A 46 -10.04 -1.40 -15.07
N ILE A 47 -9.82 -2.11 -13.96
CA ILE A 47 -9.83 -3.57 -13.92
C ILE A 47 -10.63 -4.04 -12.71
N TYR A 48 -11.41 -5.10 -12.86
CA TYR A 48 -12.05 -5.78 -11.73
C TYR A 48 -11.02 -6.18 -10.69
N ARG A 49 -11.28 -5.83 -9.44
CA ARG A 49 -10.36 -6.07 -8.34
C ARG A 49 -10.07 -7.56 -8.15
N ASP A 50 -11.06 -8.43 -8.29
CA ASP A 50 -10.89 -9.87 -8.11
C ASP A 50 -10.01 -10.48 -9.22
N VAL A 51 -10.22 -10.03 -10.46
CA VAL A 51 -9.35 -10.39 -11.61
C VAL A 51 -7.93 -9.92 -11.34
N LEU A 52 -7.77 -8.69 -10.88
CA LEU A 52 -6.46 -8.13 -10.61
C LEU A 52 -5.75 -8.84 -9.44
N THR A 53 -6.49 -9.21 -8.41
CA THR A 53 -6.01 -9.96 -7.24
C THR A 53 -5.59 -11.37 -7.63
N SER A 54 -6.40 -12.10 -8.41
CA SER A 54 -6.08 -13.45 -8.90
C SER A 54 -4.84 -13.47 -9.81
N SER A 55 -4.56 -12.37 -10.49
CA SER A 55 -3.41 -12.22 -11.38
C SER A 55 -2.27 -11.38 -10.80
N LEU A 56 -2.29 -11.09 -9.49
CA LEU A 56 -1.35 -10.16 -8.84
C LEU A 56 0.12 -10.50 -9.11
N PHE A 57 0.47 -11.80 -9.11
CA PHE A 57 1.82 -12.25 -9.39
C PHE A 57 2.29 -11.88 -10.81
N LYS A 58 1.40 -12.02 -11.81
CA LYS A 58 1.71 -11.68 -13.21
C LYS A 58 1.99 -10.18 -13.36
N TYR A 59 1.16 -9.34 -12.75
CA TYR A 59 1.34 -7.88 -12.79
C TYR A 59 2.58 -7.42 -12.00
N LYS A 60 2.93 -8.08 -10.89
CA LYS A 60 4.20 -7.81 -10.20
C LYS A 60 5.41 -8.18 -11.04
N LYS A 61 5.36 -9.29 -11.78
CA LYS A 61 6.41 -9.68 -12.72
C LYS A 61 6.56 -8.64 -13.84
N LEU A 62 5.45 -8.22 -14.44
CA LEU A 62 5.43 -7.18 -15.47
C LEU A 62 5.98 -5.85 -14.94
N LEU A 63 5.68 -5.48 -13.70
CA LEU A 63 6.23 -4.28 -13.07
C LEU A 63 7.76 -4.36 -12.97
N ALA A 64 8.30 -5.48 -12.48
CA ALA A 64 9.74 -5.69 -12.36
C ALA A 64 10.44 -5.66 -13.73
N GLU A 65 9.83 -6.27 -14.76
CA GLU A 65 10.32 -6.24 -16.14
C GLU A 65 10.34 -4.80 -16.70
N ALA A 66 9.27 -4.02 -16.49
CA ALA A 66 9.21 -2.63 -16.92
C ALA A 66 10.23 -1.74 -16.19
N GLU A 67 10.43 -1.94 -14.88
CA GLU A 67 11.44 -1.21 -14.11
C GLU A 67 12.86 -1.50 -14.59
N ALA A 68 13.16 -2.77 -14.91
CA ALA A 68 14.44 -3.17 -15.47
C ALA A 68 14.67 -2.54 -16.86
N GLU A 69 13.64 -2.51 -17.72
CA GLU A 69 13.73 -1.89 -19.04
C GLU A 69 13.99 -0.38 -18.94
N VAL A 70 13.31 0.33 -18.03
CA VAL A 70 13.56 1.75 -17.79
C VAL A 70 14.99 2.00 -17.30
N ALA A 71 15.53 1.14 -16.43
CA ALA A 71 16.92 1.26 -15.98
C ALA A 71 17.89 1.10 -17.16
N ALA A 72 17.72 0.08 -17.99
CA ALA A 72 18.56 -0.16 -19.17
C ALA A 72 18.46 0.97 -20.21
N LEU A 73 17.26 1.53 -20.41
CA LEU A 73 17.07 2.67 -21.31
C LEU A 73 17.75 3.94 -20.80
N LYS A 74 17.73 4.19 -19.48
CA LYS A 74 18.45 5.34 -18.89
C LYS A 74 19.96 5.25 -19.10
N GLU A 75 20.53 4.05 -18.99
CA GLU A 75 21.95 3.83 -19.28
C GLU A 75 22.28 4.11 -20.75
N LYS A 76 21.42 3.68 -21.68
CA LYS A 76 21.58 3.95 -23.13
C LYS A 76 21.34 5.41 -23.50
N ASP A 77 20.39 6.08 -22.86
CA ASP A 77 20.07 7.49 -23.07
C ASP A 77 21.22 8.40 -22.65
N ALA A 78 21.92 8.06 -21.57
CA ALA A 78 23.12 8.77 -21.15
C ALA A 78 24.24 8.74 -22.21
N LEU A 79 24.24 7.75 -23.11
CA LEU A 79 25.21 7.62 -24.20
C LEU A 79 24.75 8.27 -25.51
N THR A 80 23.44 8.30 -25.79
CA THR A 80 22.90 8.60 -27.13
C THR A 80 21.86 9.72 -27.18
N GLY A 81 21.30 10.12 -26.03
CA GLY A 81 20.32 11.22 -25.91
C GLY A 81 18.98 11.03 -26.64
N GLY A 82 18.68 9.82 -27.12
CA GLY A 82 17.53 9.55 -28.01
C GLY A 82 16.31 8.89 -27.36
N TYR A 83 16.38 8.48 -26.10
CA TYR A 83 15.37 7.61 -25.47
C TYR A 83 14.48 8.32 -24.45
N GLY A 84 14.64 9.64 -24.26
CA GLY A 84 13.89 10.41 -23.26
C GLY A 84 12.36 10.27 -23.33
N VAL A 85 11.79 10.17 -24.53
CA VAL A 85 10.33 9.97 -24.71
C VAL A 85 9.90 8.58 -24.23
N SER A 86 10.63 7.53 -24.62
CA SER A 86 10.34 6.14 -24.21
C SER A 86 10.47 5.98 -22.70
N ILE A 87 11.49 6.59 -22.08
CA ILE A 87 11.69 6.57 -20.63
C ILE A 87 10.49 7.22 -19.92
N LYS A 88 10.01 8.38 -20.41
CA LYS A 88 8.84 9.07 -19.83
C LYS A 88 7.57 8.22 -19.94
N SER A 89 7.30 7.67 -21.12
CA SER A 89 6.12 6.83 -21.36
C SER A 89 6.11 5.57 -20.49
N LEU A 90 7.25 4.86 -20.40
CA LEU A 90 7.38 3.69 -19.52
C LEU A 90 7.30 4.06 -18.05
N SER A 91 7.87 5.20 -17.63
CA SER A 91 7.76 5.68 -16.25
C SER A 91 6.31 5.98 -15.87
N LEU A 92 5.53 6.56 -16.78
CA LEU A 92 4.09 6.77 -16.58
C LEU A 92 3.33 5.44 -16.50
N PHE A 93 3.66 4.47 -17.36
CA PHE A 93 3.10 3.12 -17.29
C PHE A 93 3.40 2.46 -15.94
N ILE A 94 4.64 2.51 -15.47
CA ILE A 94 5.07 1.99 -14.16
C ILE A 94 4.28 2.66 -13.03
N ALA A 95 4.11 3.99 -13.08
CA ALA A 95 3.35 4.73 -12.07
C ALA A 95 1.88 4.27 -12.02
N ASN A 96 1.23 4.17 -13.18
CA ASN A 96 -0.15 3.69 -13.27
C ASN A 96 -0.28 2.22 -12.82
N LEU A 97 0.68 1.35 -13.19
CA LEU A 97 0.68 -0.05 -12.78
C LEU A 97 0.88 -0.20 -11.27
N LYS A 98 1.75 0.63 -10.65
CA LYS A 98 1.91 0.66 -9.19
C LYS A 98 0.62 1.08 -8.50
N GLU A 99 -0.03 2.15 -8.96
CA GLU A 99 -1.32 2.59 -8.41
C GLU A 99 -2.39 1.50 -8.53
N LEU A 100 -2.43 0.82 -9.68
CA LEU A 100 -3.34 -0.29 -9.93
C LEU A 100 -3.08 -1.46 -8.95
N LEU A 101 -1.81 -1.83 -8.76
CA LEU A 101 -1.44 -2.90 -7.83
C LEU A 101 -1.68 -2.54 -6.36
N ASP A 102 -1.61 -1.26 -6.02
CA ASP A 102 -1.96 -0.79 -4.68
C ASP A 102 -3.46 -0.88 -4.43
N GLY A 103 -4.29 -0.68 -5.46
CA GLY A 103 -5.74 -0.91 -5.37
C GLY A 103 -6.15 -2.38 -5.22
N CYS A 104 -5.26 -3.35 -5.45
CA CYS A 104 -5.52 -4.77 -5.11
C CYS A 104 -5.60 -5.01 -3.62
N ARG A 105 -4.92 -4.17 -2.83
CA ARG A 105 -4.76 -4.43 -1.40
C ARG A 105 -6.12 -4.38 -0.72
N PHE A 106 -6.32 -5.33 0.20
CA PHE A 106 -7.53 -5.36 1.02
C PHE A 106 -7.58 -4.15 1.93
N ASP A 107 -6.44 -3.84 2.55
CA ASP A 107 -6.34 -2.69 3.43
C ASP A 107 -5.54 -1.58 2.74
N PRO A 108 -6.12 -0.36 2.61
CA PRO A 108 -5.38 0.78 2.12
C PRO A 108 -4.17 1.03 3.02
N ARG A 109 -3.02 1.32 2.39
CA ARG A 109 -1.81 1.70 3.10
C ARG A 109 -1.72 3.21 3.15
N HIS A 110 -1.67 3.74 4.35
CA HIS A 110 -1.54 5.15 4.61
C HIS A 110 -0.06 5.49 4.69
N PRO A 111 0.46 6.38 3.81
CA PRO A 111 1.83 6.82 3.90
C PRO A 111 2.05 7.51 5.24
N LEU A 112 3.18 7.21 5.85
CA LEU A 112 3.67 7.85 7.06
C LEU A 112 5.12 8.27 6.83
N GLY A 113 5.63 9.12 7.71
CA GLY A 113 7.03 9.52 7.74
C GLY A 113 7.53 9.69 9.17
N THR A 114 6.89 9.01 10.12
CA THR A 114 7.17 9.17 11.55
C THR A 114 8.16 8.13 12.03
N GLU A 115 9.09 8.53 12.89
CA GLU A 115 9.95 7.59 13.58
C GLU A 115 9.14 6.62 14.44
N THR A 116 9.62 5.39 14.53
CA THR A 116 9.05 4.32 15.35
C THR A 116 10.17 3.46 15.91
N GLU A 117 9.87 2.79 17.01
CA GLU A 117 10.73 1.74 17.53
C GLU A 117 10.15 0.38 17.16
N TYR A 118 11.03 -0.59 16.97
CA TYR A 118 10.63 -1.97 16.77
C TYR A 118 11.63 -2.90 17.44
N THR A 119 11.16 -4.07 17.83
CA THR A 119 12.01 -5.14 18.37
C THR A 119 12.17 -6.23 17.34
N LEU A 120 13.42 -6.57 17.03
CA LEU A 120 13.80 -7.64 16.10
C LEU A 120 14.81 -8.54 16.79
N ASP A 121 14.54 -9.85 16.87
CA ASP A 121 15.38 -10.82 17.58
C ASP A 121 15.72 -10.37 19.03
N GLY A 122 14.74 -9.79 19.73
CA GLY A 122 14.89 -9.26 21.09
C GLY A 122 15.68 -7.96 21.20
N ARG A 123 16.15 -7.37 20.08
CA ARG A 123 16.89 -6.11 20.06
C ARG A 123 15.96 -4.95 19.71
N SER A 124 15.93 -3.94 20.56
CA SER A 124 15.24 -2.68 20.25
C SER A 124 16.01 -1.90 19.19
N CYS A 125 15.30 -1.49 18.15
CA CYS A 125 15.80 -0.78 16.98
C CYS A 125 14.91 0.43 16.69
N LYS A 126 15.44 1.40 15.94
CA LYS A 126 14.71 2.57 15.45
C LYS A 126 14.59 2.52 13.94
N GLY A 127 13.50 3.06 13.42
CA GLY A 127 13.24 3.17 11.98
C GLY A 127 12.13 4.17 11.69
N VAL A 128 11.75 4.26 10.42
CA VAL A 128 10.68 5.15 9.96
C VAL A 128 9.49 4.33 9.48
N LEU A 129 8.29 4.67 9.95
CA LEU A 129 7.04 4.16 9.38
C LEU A 129 6.85 4.77 8.01
N VAL A 130 7.04 4.00 6.94
CA VAL A 130 6.86 4.45 5.56
C VAL A 130 5.38 4.42 5.17
N ASN A 131 4.69 3.36 5.57
CA ASN A 131 3.24 3.26 5.43
C ASN A 131 2.66 2.21 6.37
N ILE A 132 1.38 2.36 6.73
CA ILE A 132 0.67 1.44 7.61
C ILE A 132 -0.73 1.11 7.09
N SER A 133 -1.24 -0.06 7.43
CA SER A 133 -2.60 -0.53 7.22
C SER A 133 -3.06 -1.30 8.45
N VAL A 134 -4.34 -1.66 8.53
CA VAL A 134 -4.84 -2.46 9.66
C VAL A 134 -4.26 -3.88 9.72
N THR A 135 -3.65 -4.38 8.64
CA THR A 135 -3.06 -5.73 8.59
C THR A 135 -1.53 -5.75 8.49
N GLY A 136 -0.87 -4.59 8.41
CA GLY A 136 0.58 -4.56 8.31
C GLY A 136 1.16 -3.19 8.03
N VAL A 137 2.49 -3.15 7.95
CA VAL A 137 3.27 -1.91 7.89
C VAL A 137 4.49 -2.07 6.99
N CYS A 138 4.99 -0.96 6.45
CA CYS A 138 6.32 -0.87 5.83
C CYS A 138 7.20 0.00 6.72
N LEU A 139 8.38 -0.51 7.06
CA LEU A 139 9.38 0.20 7.85
C LEU A 139 10.61 0.45 6.98
N ASP A 140 11.18 1.64 7.08
CA ASP A 140 12.55 1.92 6.65
C ASP A 140 13.46 1.71 7.86
N THR A 141 14.32 0.69 7.78
CA THR A 141 15.28 0.33 8.84
C THR A 141 16.66 0.94 8.61
N GLY A 142 16.80 1.80 7.59
CA GLY A 142 18.07 2.37 7.17
C GLY A 142 19.04 1.30 6.63
N LYS A 143 20.35 1.60 6.63
CA LYS A 143 21.39 0.70 6.11
C LYS A 143 21.74 -0.46 7.08
N ASN A 144 20.78 -0.98 7.83
CA ASN A 144 20.92 -2.17 8.68
C ASN A 144 20.16 -3.41 8.13
N PRO A 145 20.38 -3.82 6.85
CA PRO A 145 19.62 -4.91 6.23
C PRO A 145 19.93 -6.30 6.79
N GLY A 146 21.01 -6.46 7.58
CA GLY A 146 21.53 -7.78 7.98
C GLY A 146 20.68 -8.52 9.02
N ALA A 147 19.89 -7.82 9.82
CA ALA A 147 19.08 -8.43 10.88
C ALA A 147 17.69 -8.87 10.38
N ALA A 148 17.09 -8.13 9.44
CA ALA A 148 15.72 -8.38 9.01
C ALA A 148 15.66 -9.43 7.89
N ARG A 149 15.15 -10.62 8.21
CA ARG A 149 15.00 -11.73 7.25
C ARG A 149 13.51 -12.02 7.00
N PRO A 150 13.09 -12.27 5.74
CA PRO A 150 11.75 -12.79 5.46
C PRO A 150 11.44 -14.02 6.33
N GLY A 151 10.25 -14.04 6.93
CA GLY A 151 9.81 -15.05 7.89
C GLY A 151 10.11 -14.72 9.36
N GLY A 152 11.06 -13.81 9.64
CA GLY A 152 11.41 -13.39 10.99
C GLY A 152 10.28 -12.67 11.71
N GLU A 153 10.29 -12.77 13.05
CA GLU A 153 9.32 -12.10 13.92
C GLU A 153 9.80 -10.71 14.31
N ILE A 154 8.85 -9.78 14.42
CA ILE A 154 9.11 -8.38 14.73
C ILE A 154 7.95 -7.82 15.54
N THR A 155 8.24 -6.97 16.51
CA THR A 155 7.21 -6.24 17.26
C THR A 155 7.36 -4.75 16.98
N VAL A 156 6.31 -4.12 16.47
CA VAL A 156 6.32 -2.69 16.11
C VAL A 156 5.67 -1.89 17.23
N ARG A 157 6.34 -0.83 17.72
CA ARG A 157 5.83 0.05 18.78
C ARG A 157 5.17 1.28 18.17
N LEU A 158 3.85 1.40 18.35
CA LEU A 158 3.08 2.56 17.92
C LEU A 158 2.62 3.41 19.11
N PRO A 159 2.79 4.75 19.05
CA PRO A 159 2.28 5.62 20.10
C PRO A 159 0.76 5.77 19.99
N GLY A 160 0.07 5.56 21.10
CA GLY A 160 -1.36 5.84 21.26
C GLY A 160 -1.63 6.99 22.22
N LYS A 161 -2.91 7.38 22.34
CA LYS A 161 -3.35 8.42 23.29
C LYS A 161 -3.27 7.88 24.73
N GLY A 162 -2.11 8.06 25.35
CA GLY A 162 -1.87 7.67 26.75
C GLY A 162 -1.40 6.23 26.97
N ALA A 163 -1.21 5.46 25.89
CA ALA A 163 -0.68 4.10 25.95
C ALA A 163 0.17 3.79 24.73
N GLU A 164 1.05 2.79 24.84
CA GLU A 164 1.86 2.30 23.74
C GLU A 164 1.39 0.93 23.30
N PHE A 165 1.28 0.76 21.99
CA PHE A 165 0.82 -0.50 21.39
C PHE A 165 2.01 -1.22 20.79
N PHE A 166 2.22 -2.46 21.24
CA PHE A 166 3.26 -3.35 20.76
C PHE A 166 2.61 -4.39 19.85
N ILE A 167 2.75 -4.20 18.55
CA ILE A 167 2.03 -4.97 17.55
C ILE A 167 2.95 -6.04 16.98
N PRO A 168 2.74 -7.32 17.31
CA PRO A 168 3.55 -8.40 16.77
C PRO A 168 3.25 -8.59 15.28
N GLY A 169 4.28 -8.99 14.54
CA GLY A 169 4.19 -9.24 13.12
C GLY A 169 5.29 -10.13 12.60
N ARG A 170 5.14 -10.52 11.34
CA ARG A 170 6.12 -11.30 10.58
C ARG A 170 6.62 -10.50 9.39
N ILE A 171 7.93 -10.53 9.18
CA ILE A 171 8.57 -9.93 8.02
C ILE A 171 8.19 -10.74 6.78
N MET A 172 7.47 -10.12 5.85
CA MET A 172 7.04 -10.74 4.59
C MET A 172 8.08 -10.57 3.48
N TRP A 173 8.81 -9.46 3.49
CA TRP A 173 9.89 -9.18 2.55
C TRP A 173 10.86 -8.15 3.14
N ALA A 174 12.10 -8.18 2.68
CA ALA A 174 13.12 -7.19 3.00
C ALA A 174 13.82 -6.77 1.69
N SER A 175 14.11 -5.49 1.57
CA SER A 175 14.78 -4.89 0.40
C SER A 175 16.26 -4.61 0.71
N ARG A 176 17.07 -4.47 -0.34
CA ARG A 176 18.48 -4.06 -0.22
C ARG A 176 18.64 -2.63 0.28
N THR A 177 17.60 -1.81 0.16
CA THR A 177 17.59 -0.40 0.58
C THR A 177 17.13 -0.21 2.03
N GLY A 178 16.98 -1.29 2.81
CA GLY A 178 16.59 -1.21 4.22
C GLY A 178 15.09 -1.18 4.48
N HIS A 179 14.25 -1.20 3.44
CA HIS A 179 12.81 -1.30 3.63
C HIS A 179 12.39 -2.73 3.93
N ILE A 180 11.50 -2.90 4.89
CA ILE A 180 10.89 -4.19 5.24
C ILE A 180 9.38 -4.08 5.25
N GLY A 181 8.72 -5.10 4.71
CA GLY A 181 7.27 -5.24 4.78
C GLY A 181 6.89 -6.22 5.89
N VAL A 182 6.08 -5.76 6.83
CA VAL A 182 5.62 -6.55 7.98
C VAL A 182 4.12 -6.81 7.84
N LYS A 183 3.69 -8.05 8.07
CA LYS A 183 2.29 -8.41 8.25
C LYS A 183 2.05 -8.60 9.73
N PHE A 184 1.05 -7.92 10.28
CA PHE A 184 0.69 -8.10 11.69
C PHE A 184 0.13 -9.50 11.94
N THR A 185 0.41 -10.04 13.12
CA THR A 185 -0.01 -11.36 13.57
C THR A 185 -0.79 -11.20 14.86
N HIS A 186 -1.82 -12.01 15.09
CA HIS A 186 -2.56 -12.03 16.36
C HIS A 186 -3.14 -10.67 16.78
N LEU A 187 -3.82 -9.96 15.88
CA LEU A 187 -4.53 -8.73 16.21
C LEU A 187 -5.84 -9.07 16.93
N ASP A 188 -5.98 -8.63 18.17
CA ASP A 188 -7.27 -8.60 18.86
C ASP A 188 -8.14 -7.43 18.38
N ALA A 189 -9.40 -7.40 18.83
CA ALA A 189 -10.35 -6.37 18.44
C ALA A 189 -9.91 -4.97 18.89
N GLU A 190 -9.32 -4.86 20.09
CA GLU A 190 -8.84 -3.60 20.66
C GLU A 190 -7.70 -3.01 19.82
N THR A 191 -6.68 -3.82 19.48
CA THR A 191 -5.55 -3.42 18.64
C THR A 191 -6.02 -3.06 17.23
N THR A 192 -7.03 -3.77 16.71
CA THR A 192 -7.61 -3.48 15.40
C THR A 192 -8.31 -2.12 15.38
N GLU A 193 -9.12 -1.80 16.39
CA GLU A 193 -9.76 -0.49 16.53
C GLU A 193 -8.74 0.62 16.78
N PHE A 194 -7.71 0.35 17.58
CA PHE A 194 -6.59 1.27 17.75
C PHE A 194 -5.91 1.58 16.40
N LEU A 195 -5.58 0.57 15.60
CA LEU A 195 -4.95 0.75 14.29
C LEU A 195 -5.81 1.60 13.36
N LYS A 196 -7.14 1.37 13.33
CA LYS A 196 -8.07 2.19 12.55
C LYS A 196 -8.05 3.65 13.02
N GLY A 197 -8.18 3.88 14.32
CA GLY A 197 -8.14 5.23 14.91
C GLY A 197 -6.83 5.95 14.65
N PHE A 198 -5.70 5.26 14.85
CA PHE A 198 -4.35 5.76 14.57
C PHE A 198 -4.19 6.17 13.11
N ILE A 199 -4.64 5.32 12.18
CA ILE A 199 -4.59 5.58 10.74
C ILE A 199 -5.43 6.81 10.37
N ILE A 200 -6.66 6.91 10.87
CA ILE A 200 -7.55 8.03 10.60
C ILE A 200 -6.92 9.33 11.11
N GLU A 201 -6.44 9.35 12.36
CA GLU A 201 -5.80 10.52 12.95
C GLU A 201 -4.60 11.01 12.14
N LYS A 202 -3.68 10.11 11.78
CA LYS A 202 -2.50 10.47 11.00
C LYS A 202 -2.84 10.89 9.58
N SER A 203 -3.87 10.31 8.97
CA SER A 203 -4.32 10.70 7.62
C SER A 203 -4.92 12.10 7.59
N LEU A 204 -5.67 12.49 8.63
CA LEU A 204 -6.22 13.84 8.75
C LEU A 204 -5.13 14.90 8.98
N LEU A 205 -4.02 14.53 9.62
CA LEU A 205 -2.88 15.44 9.84
C LEU A 205 -2.03 15.66 8.59
N LEU A 206 -1.98 14.70 7.66
CA LEU A 206 -1.26 14.82 6.39
C LEU A 206 -2.03 15.62 5.32
N GLY A 207 -3.32 15.90 5.54
CA GLY A 207 -4.17 16.71 4.66
C GLY A 207 -4.17 18.20 4.99
N LYS A 208 -3.29 18.66 5.89
CA LYS A 208 -3.05 20.08 6.23
C LYS A 208 -1.61 20.44 5.89
#